data_AF-A0AA95GS99-F1
#
_entry.id   AF-A0AA95GS99-F1
#
_cell.length_a   1.000
_cell.length_b   1.000
_cell.length_c   1.000
_cell.angle_alpha   90.00
_cell.angle_beta   90.00
_cell.angle_gamma   90.00
#
_symmetry.space_group_name_H-M   'P 1'
#
loop_
_entity.id
_entity.type
_entity.pdbx_description
1 polymer ?
#
loop_
_entity_poly.entity_id
_entity_poly.type
_entity_poly.pdbx_seq_one_letter_code
_entity_poly.pdbx_strand_id
1 'polypeptide(L)' 'MVKTAASFDNGVKEMNTALNNTLGELTKDPSNPMLLAKYQSLLSEYTLYRNLQSNVIKALKDVDNNIISNFR' A
#
# COMPACT_ATOMS: atom_id res chain seq x y z
N MET A 1 -5.96 14.08 9.25
CA MET A 1 -5.30 12.75 9.35
C MET A 1 -6.23 11.56 9.06
N VAL A 2 -7.43 11.46 9.65
CA VAL A 2 -8.32 10.29 9.49
C VAL A 2 -8.76 10.04 8.03
N LYS A 3 -9.07 11.09 7.25
CA LYS A 3 -9.45 10.93 5.83
C LYS A 3 -8.33 10.37 4.95
N THR A 4 -7.10 10.85 5.15
CA THR A 4 -5.93 10.38 4.40
C THR A 4 -5.63 8.92 4.74
N ALA A 5 -5.62 8.57 6.02
CA ALA A 5 -5.41 7.19 6.47
C ALA A 5 -6.50 6.23 5.95
N ALA A 6 -7.76 6.63 5.99
CA ALA A 6 -8.87 5.83 5.47
C ALA A 6 -8.78 5.60 3.95
N SER A 7 -8.37 6.60 3.17
CA SER A 7 -8.12 6.44 1.73
C SER A 7 -6.96 5.50 1.45
N PHE A 8 -5.87 5.57 2.23
CA PHE A 8 -4.76 4.62 2.13
C PHE A 8 -5.22 3.19 2.47
N ASP A 9 -5.99 3.00 3.53
CA ASP A 9 -6.48 1.68 3.93
C ASP A 9 -7.41 1.06 2.88
N ASN A 10 -8.23 1.87 2.20
CA ASN A 10 -9.05 1.40 1.08
C ASN A 10 -8.17 0.96 -0.11
N GLY A 11 -7.16 1.74 -0.49
CA GLY A 11 -6.23 1.37 -1.55
C GLY A 11 -5.45 0.09 -1.23
N VAL A 12 -4.98 -0.06 0.01
CA VAL A 12 -4.33 -1.29 0.49
C VAL A 12 -5.29 -2.48 0.42
N LYS A 13 -6.56 -2.30 0.78
CA LYS A 13 -7.59 -3.35 0.69
C LYS A 13 -7.79 -3.82 -0.75
N GLU A 14 -7.95 -2.89 -1.69
CA GLU A 14 -8.14 -3.21 -3.11
C GLU A 14 -6.93 -3.97 -3.67
N MET A 15 -5.72 -3.52 -3.36
CA MET A 15 -4.49 -4.20 -3.78
C MET A 15 -4.36 -5.59 -3.17
N ASN A 16 -4.75 -5.77 -1.90
CA ASN A 16 -4.73 -7.05 -1.22
C ASN A 16 -5.77 -8.02 -1.81
N THR A 17 -6.95 -7.53 -2.16
CA THR A 17 -7.97 -8.31 -2.90
C THR A 17 -7.45 -8.73 -4.27
N ALA A 18 -6.81 -7.85 -5.03
CA ALA A 18 -6.22 -8.17 -6.33
C ALA A 18 -5.08 -9.20 -6.21
N LEU A 19 -4.25 -9.09 -5.17
CA LEU A 19 -3.18 -10.05 -4.84
C LEU A 19 -3.75 -11.43 -4.53
N ASN A 20 -4.77 -11.52 -3.66
CA ASN A 20 -5.41 -12.78 -3.30
C ASN A 20 -6.14 -13.43 -4.48
N ASN A 21 -6.80 -12.64 -5.32
CA ASN A 21 -7.43 -13.15 -6.55
C ASN A 21 -6.39 -13.72 -7.51
N THR A 22 -5.30 -12.98 -7.74
CA THR A 22 -4.22 -13.44 -8.63
C THR A 22 -3.53 -14.67 -8.06
N LEU A 23 -3.33 -14.75 -6.74
CA LEU A 23 -2.79 -15.93 -6.07
C LEU A 23 -3.75 -17.13 -6.17
N GLY A 24 -5.05 -16.91 -6.11
CA GLY A 24 -6.09 -17.92 -6.32
C GLY A 24 -6.14 -18.44 -7.76
N GLU A 25 -5.81 -17.61 -8.74
CA GLU A 25 -5.64 -18.04 -10.14
C GLU A 25 -4.31 -18.77 -10.34
N LEU A 26 -3.23 -18.27 -9.73
CA LEU A 26 -1.90 -18.87 -9.78
C LEU A 26 -1.85 -20.25 -9.14
N THR A 27 -2.62 -20.49 -8.07
CA THR A 27 -2.73 -21.82 -7.45
C THR A 27 -3.44 -22.84 -8.34
N LYS A 28 -4.27 -22.39 -9.29
CA LYS A 28 -4.94 -23.25 -10.28
C LYS A 28 -4.05 -23.54 -11.49
N ASP A 29 -3.20 -22.59 -11.89
CA ASP A 29 -2.20 -22.74 -12.95
C ASP A 29 -0.86 -22.09 -12.56
N PRO A 30 -0.03 -22.77 -11.75
CA PRO A 30 1.22 -22.21 -11.22
C PRO A 30 2.31 -22.09 -12.28
N SER A 31 2.11 -22.70 -13.44
CA SER A 31 2.99 -22.67 -14.60
C SER A 31 2.83 -21.41 -15.46
N ASN A 32 1.78 -20.61 -15.24
CA ASN A 32 1.47 -19.49 -16.11
C ASN A 32 2.41 -18.29 -15.86
N PRO A 33 3.31 -17.96 -16.81
CA PRO A 33 4.29 -16.88 -16.63
C PRO A 33 3.63 -15.50 -16.50
N MET A 34 2.46 -15.32 -17.12
CA MET A 34 1.73 -14.06 -17.11
C MET A 34 1.09 -13.81 -15.74
N LEU A 35 0.55 -14.85 -15.09
CA LEU A 35 0.03 -14.74 -13.73
C LEU A 35 1.14 -14.51 -12.71
N LEU A 36 2.31 -15.15 -12.89
CA LEU A 36 3.49 -14.90 -12.05
C LEU A 36 3.97 -13.45 -12.17
N ALA A 37 4.12 -12.93 -13.39
CA ALA A 37 4.54 -11.55 -13.61
C ALA A 37 3.53 -10.56 -13.00
N LYS A 38 2.23 -10.82 -13.17
CA LYS A 38 1.16 -10.00 -12.58
C LYS A 38 1.19 -10.03 -11.05
N TYR A 39 1.35 -11.20 -10.45
CA TYR A 39 1.47 -11.35 -9.00
C TYR A 39 2.69 -10.59 -8.46
N GLN A 40 3.84 -10.71 -9.12
CA GLN A 40 5.06 -10.00 -8.74
C GLN A 40 4.92 -8.47 -8.87
N SER A 41 4.27 -7.98 -9.94
CA SER A 41 3.98 -6.55 -10.11
C SER A 41 3.09 -6.03 -8.97
N LEU A 42 2.00 -6.72 -8.67
CA LEU A 42 1.07 -6.35 -7.60
C LEU A 42 1.74 -6.38 -6.22
N LEU A 43 2.62 -7.35 -5.96
CA LEU A 43 3.39 -7.43 -4.72
C LEU A 43 4.37 -6.25 -4.56
N SER A 44 5.05 -5.88 -5.65
CA SER A 44 5.95 -4.73 -5.68
C SER A 44 5.19 -3.43 -5.41
N GLU A 45 4.06 -3.23 -6.09
CA GLU A 45 3.19 -2.07 -5.86
C GLU A 45 2.66 -2.03 -4.42
N TYR A 46 2.20 -3.16 -3.89
CA TYR A 46 1.69 -3.24 -2.51
C TYR A 46 2.77 -2.83 -1.50
N THR A 47 4.00 -3.31 -1.72
CA THR A 47 5.15 -2.98 -0.87
C THR A 47 5.49 -1.49 -0.97
N LEU A 48 5.50 -0.94 -2.17
CA LEU A 48 5.71 0.49 -2.40
C LEU A 48 4.64 1.33 -1.69
N TYR A 49 3.37 0.94 -1.83
CA TYR A 49 2.24 1.66 -1.25
C TYR A 49 2.28 1.70 0.28
N ARG A 50 2.66 0.59 0.93
CA ARG A 50 2.83 0.53 2.40
C ARG A 50 4.01 1.38 2.89
N ASN A 51 5.10 1.40 2.14
CA ASN A 51 6.23 2.28 2.44
C ASN A 51 5.85 3.76 2.27
N LEU A 52 5.11 4.10 1.21
CA LEU A 52 4.61 5.45 0.97
C LEU A 52 3.63 5.88 2.07
N GLN A 53 2.71 5.02 2.50
CA GLN A 53 1.78 5.30 3.62
C GLN A 53 2.54 5.73 4.87
N SER A 54 3.59 4.97 5.24
CA SER A 54 4.40 5.25 6.43
C SER A 54 5.17 6.58 6.30
N ASN A 55 5.72 6.86 5.11
CA ASN A 55 6.45 8.10 4.84
C ASN A 55 5.54 9.34 4.85
N VAL A 56 4.33 9.25 4.29
CA VAL A 56 3.35 10.34 4.30
C VAL A 56 2.87 10.63 5.72
N ILE A 57 2.56 9.58 6.51
CA ILE A 57 2.17 9.76 7.92
C ILE A 57 3.30 10.42 8.72
N LYS A 58 4.55 10.00 8.48
CA LYS A 58 5.72 10.62 9.13
C LYS A 58 5.86 12.09 8.75
N ALA A 59 5.78 12.43 7.46
CA ALA A 59 5.90 13.81 6.99
C ALA A 59 4.81 14.72 7.60
N LEU A 60 3.56 14.24 7.69
CA LEU A 60 2.47 14.98 8.33
C LEU A 60 2.74 15.19 9.82
N LYS A 61 3.21 14.16 10.52
CA LYS A 61 3.57 14.26 11.95
C LYS A 61 4.72 15.24 12.18
N ASP A 62 5.71 15.26 11.29
CA ASP A 62 6.84 16.19 11.38
C ASP A 62 6.39 17.64 11.14
N VAL A 63 5.46 17.88 10.23
CA VAL A 63 4.82 19.19 10.03
C VAL A 63 4.05 19.61 11.28
N ASP A 64 3.24 18.73 11.87
CA ASP A 64 2.48 19.04 13.09
C ASP A 64 3.40 19.38 14.28
N ASN A 65 4.49 18.61 14.45
CA ASN A 65 5.50 18.89 15.48
C ASN A 65 6.19 20.24 15.25
N ASN A 66 6.54 20.57 14.01
CA ASN A 66 7.14 21.86 13.65
C ASN A 66 6.17 23.03 13.93
N ILE A 67 4.88 22.87 13.62
CA ILE A 67 3.86 23.86 13.96
C ILE A 67 3.86 24.07 15.48
N ILE A 68 3.68 23.00 16.27
CA ILE A 68 3.64 23.08 17.74
C ILE A 68 4.92 23.72 18.32
N SER A 69 6.09 23.38 17.78
CA SER A 69 7.37 23.94 18.21
C SER A 69 7.50 25.45 17.96
N ASN A 70 6.88 25.97 16.90
CA ASN A 70 6.89 27.41 16.59
C ASN A 70 5.89 28.22 17.44
N PHE A 71 4.92 27.55 18.06
CA PHE A 71 3.93 28.17 18.97
C PHE A 71 4.32 28.02 20.46
N ARG A 72 5.56 27.60 20.75
CA ARG A 72 6.13 27.46 22.09
C ARG A 72 7.09 28.59 22.40
#